data_AF-H0T7I9-F1
#
_entry.id   AF-H0T7I9-F1
#
_cell.length_a   1.000
_cell.length_b   1.000
_cell.length_c   1.000
_cell.angle_alpha   90.00
_cell.angle_beta   90.00
_cell.angle_gamma   90.00
#
_symmetry.space_group_name_H-M   'P 1'
#
loop_
_entity.id
_entity.type
_entity.pdbx_description
1 polymer ?
#
loop_
_entity_poly.entity_id
_entity_poly.type
_entity_poly.pdbx_seq_one_letter_code
_entity_poly.pdbx_strand_id
1 'polypeptide(L)'
;MSRPQPSSNQTRASMFLPKTDVKHDPVRRWHRPDRQFFANGACHILAYAFLERHPDLGFRARWIKPAKGQVGNHIYVTDQHNAFDYHGLTTESALLALMFRRARRFFPGWQASLVDLPIDVLISESRSREIDGLWLREPHQFLHNALPRARRFLDRDGDIPHRLKARRLA
;
A
#
# COMPACT_ATOMS: atom_id res chain seq x y z
N MET A 1 -18.86 -8.23 -70.45
CA MET A 1 -19.52 -7.32 -69.48
C MET A 1 -19.18 -7.83 -68.09
N SER A 2 -18.07 -7.34 -67.54
CA SER A 2 -17.43 -7.90 -66.34
C SER A 2 -17.46 -6.87 -65.22
N ARG A 3 -18.07 -7.22 -64.09
CA ARG A 3 -18.07 -6.42 -62.85
C ARG A 3 -16.67 -6.42 -62.23
N PRO A 4 -16.08 -5.27 -61.88
CA PRO A 4 -14.97 -5.22 -60.93
C PRO A 4 -15.49 -5.18 -59.49
N GLN A 5 -14.87 -6.03 -58.66
CA GLN A 5 -15.03 -6.13 -57.21
C GLN A 5 -14.39 -4.92 -56.48
N PRO A 6 -14.85 -4.58 -55.26
CA PRO A 6 -14.49 -3.33 -54.59
C PRO A 6 -13.07 -3.31 -54.01
N SER A 7 -12.44 -2.14 -54.14
CA SER A 7 -11.14 -1.80 -53.58
C SER A 7 -11.18 -1.67 -52.06
N SER A 8 -10.17 -2.25 -51.43
CA SER A 8 -9.63 -1.98 -50.11
C SER A 8 -9.78 -0.55 -49.60
N ASN A 9 -10.32 -0.38 -48.39
CA ASN A 9 -9.50 0.28 -47.37
C ASN A 9 -9.88 -0.20 -45.97
N GLN A 10 -8.94 -0.94 -45.39
CA GLN A 10 -9.02 -1.56 -44.08
C GLN A 10 -9.07 -0.47 -43.02
N THR A 11 -10.10 -0.54 -42.19
CA THR A 11 -10.33 0.26 -41.00
C THR A 11 -9.04 0.38 -40.18
N ARG A 12 -8.45 1.58 -40.12
CA ARG A 12 -7.51 1.90 -39.04
C ARG A 12 -8.30 1.87 -37.75
N ALA A 13 -8.29 0.72 -37.08
CA ALA A 13 -8.67 0.63 -35.69
C ALA A 13 -7.76 1.59 -34.92
N SER A 14 -8.27 2.79 -34.64
CA SER A 14 -7.71 3.67 -33.64
C SER A 14 -7.80 2.93 -32.32
N MET A 15 -6.71 2.26 -31.95
CA MET A 15 -6.56 1.66 -30.64
C MET A 15 -6.57 2.81 -29.64
N PHE A 16 -7.74 3.10 -29.07
CA PHE A 16 -7.88 3.96 -27.91
C PHE A 16 -7.11 3.30 -26.78
N LEU A 17 -5.83 3.64 -26.65
CA LEU A 17 -5.06 3.39 -25.44
C LEU A 17 -5.73 4.22 -24.34
N PRO A 18 -6.33 3.63 -23.30
CA PRO A 18 -6.76 4.41 -22.15
C PRO A 18 -5.49 4.90 -21.46
N LYS A 19 -5.06 6.14 -21.76
CA LYS A 19 -4.16 6.89 -20.91
C LYS A 19 -4.92 7.20 -19.63
N THR A 20 -5.01 6.24 -18.72
CA THR A 20 -5.45 6.58 -17.37
C THR A 20 -4.41 6.19 -16.37
N ASP A 21 -3.66 7.22 -15.99
CA ASP A 21 -2.89 7.24 -14.77
C ASP A 21 -3.86 7.14 -13.59
N VAL A 22 -4.28 5.91 -13.27
CA VAL A 22 -5.11 5.62 -12.10
C VAL A 22 -4.37 5.96 -10.80
N LYS A 23 -3.03 6.09 -10.84
CA LYS A 23 -2.24 6.51 -9.69
C LYS A 23 -2.41 8.00 -9.42
N HIS A 24 -2.73 8.84 -10.41
CA HIS A 24 -2.96 10.28 -10.22
C HIS A 24 -4.43 10.69 -10.13
N ASP A 25 -5.38 9.89 -10.62
CA ASP A 25 -6.82 10.14 -10.49
C ASP A 25 -7.32 9.89 -9.04
N PRO A 26 -7.67 10.94 -8.26
CA PRO A 26 -8.09 10.79 -6.86
C PRO A 26 -9.43 10.05 -6.73
N VAL A 27 -10.34 10.21 -7.70
CA VAL A 27 -11.66 9.58 -7.72
C VAL A 27 -11.50 8.08 -7.92
N ARG A 28 -10.77 7.67 -8.96
CA ARG A 28 -10.54 6.23 -9.21
C ARG A 28 -9.77 5.57 -8.09
N ARG A 29 -8.77 6.24 -7.51
CA ARG A 29 -8.03 5.70 -6.36
C ARG A 29 -8.96 5.47 -5.18
N TRP A 30 -9.84 6.43 -4.90
CA TRP A 30 -10.80 6.33 -3.80
C TRP A 30 -11.78 5.17 -3.97
N HIS A 31 -12.31 4.94 -5.17
CA HIS A 31 -13.29 3.87 -5.40
C HIS A 31 -12.69 2.45 -5.50
N ARG A 32 -11.37 2.27 -5.32
CA ARG A 32 -10.77 0.94 -5.28
C ARG A 32 -11.20 0.13 -4.05
N PRO A 33 -11.21 -1.20 -4.11
CA PRO A 33 -11.35 -2.05 -2.92
C PRO A 33 -10.29 -1.72 -1.86
N ASP A 34 -10.64 -1.84 -0.58
CA ASP A 34 -9.78 -1.35 0.51
C ASP A 34 -8.36 -1.91 0.50
N ARG A 35 -8.20 -3.22 0.26
CA ARG A 35 -6.86 -3.83 0.14
C ARG A 35 -6.01 -3.11 -0.92
N GLN A 36 -6.61 -2.77 -2.06
CA GLN A 36 -5.91 -2.05 -3.13
C GLN A 36 -5.72 -0.58 -2.79
N PHE A 37 -6.65 0.05 -2.07
CA PHE A 37 -6.51 1.44 -1.62
C PHE A 37 -5.31 1.58 -0.68
N PHE A 38 -5.20 0.71 0.33
CA PHE A 38 -4.09 0.72 1.28
C PHE A 38 -2.76 0.26 0.66
N ALA A 39 -2.78 -0.74 -0.23
CA ALA A 39 -1.58 -1.16 -0.96
C ALA A 39 -1.02 -0.07 -1.91
N ASN A 40 -1.85 0.88 -2.36
CA ASN A 40 -1.47 1.91 -3.33
C ASN A 40 -1.39 3.31 -2.70
N GLY A 41 -0.69 3.41 -1.57
CA GLY A 41 -0.26 4.70 -1.00
C GLY A 41 -1.11 5.26 0.13
N ALA A 42 -1.95 4.44 0.77
CA ALA A 42 -2.61 4.78 2.03
C ALA A 42 -2.20 3.84 3.18
N CYS A 43 -1.13 3.05 3.02
CA CYS A 43 -0.68 2.08 4.01
C CYS A 43 -0.28 2.72 5.34
N HIS A 44 0.30 3.92 5.33
CA HIS A 44 0.61 4.70 6.53
C HIS A 44 -0.63 5.11 7.32
N ILE A 45 -1.75 5.42 6.64
CA ILE A 45 -3.02 5.73 7.31
C ILE A 45 -3.57 4.48 8.03
N LEU A 46 -3.45 3.31 7.40
CA LEU A 46 -3.83 2.05 8.02
C LEU A 46 -2.91 1.70 9.20
N ALA A 47 -1.60 1.90 9.04
CA ALA A 47 -0.62 1.72 10.12
C ALA A 47 -0.93 2.63 11.31
N TYR A 48 -1.22 3.92 11.07
CA TYR A 48 -1.62 4.85 12.11
C TYR A 48 -2.88 4.38 12.83
N ALA A 49 -3.94 4.03 12.08
CA ALA A 49 -5.19 3.58 12.67
C ALA A 49 -5.02 2.31 13.53
N PHE A 50 -4.10 1.42 13.13
CA PHE A 50 -3.76 0.24 13.94
C PHE A 50 -3.10 0.64 15.26
N LEU A 51 -2.08 1.49 15.22
CA LEU A 51 -1.34 1.92 16.41
C LEU A 51 -2.22 2.74 17.37
N GLU A 52 -3.08 3.60 16.82
CA GLU A 52 -4.07 4.36 17.59
C GLU A 52 -5.06 3.44 18.32
N ARG A 53 -5.50 2.35 17.66
CA ARG A 53 -6.45 1.39 18.24
C ARG A 53 -5.81 0.43 19.24
N HIS A 54 -4.52 0.15 19.08
CA HIS A 54 -3.81 -0.89 19.82
C HIS A 54 -2.49 -0.37 20.44
N PRO A 55 -2.54 0.70 21.26
CA PRO A 55 -1.32 1.32 21.80
C PRO A 55 -0.51 0.37 22.70
N ASP A 56 -1.19 -0.55 23.39
CA ASP A 56 -0.57 -1.42 24.39
C ASP A 56 0.01 -2.73 23.82
N LEU A 57 -0.10 -2.96 22.50
CA LEU A 57 0.38 -4.20 21.89
C LEU A 57 1.89 -4.19 21.58
N GLY A 58 2.59 -3.08 21.82
CA GLY A 58 4.03 -2.95 21.55
C GLY A 58 4.39 -2.89 20.07
N PHE A 59 3.40 -2.68 19.20
CA PHE A 59 3.62 -2.48 17.77
C PHE A 59 4.21 -1.10 17.50
N ARG A 60 5.01 -1.00 16.45
CA ARG A 60 5.52 0.27 15.90
C ARG A 60 5.46 0.27 14.40
N ALA A 61 5.49 1.46 13.80
CA ALA A 61 5.52 1.60 12.36
C ALA A 61 6.91 1.33 11.80
N ARG A 62 6.96 0.57 10.71
CA ARG A 62 8.18 0.26 9.99
C ARG A 62 8.00 0.50 8.50
N TRP A 63 8.96 1.20 7.94
CA TRP A 63 9.03 1.56 6.54
C TRP A 63 10.06 0.69 5.83
N ILE A 64 9.62 0.06 4.74
CA ILE A 64 10.50 -0.57 3.76
C ILE A 64 10.98 0.52 2.81
N LYS A 65 12.15 1.10 3.10
CA LYS A 65 12.79 2.16 2.31
C LYS A 65 13.55 1.52 1.15
N PRO A 66 13.07 1.63 -0.11
CA PRO A 66 13.81 1.11 -1.25
C PRO A 66 15.15 1.82 -1.41
N ALA A 67 16.15 1.11 -1.93
CA ALA A 67 17.44 1.72 -2.26
C ALA A 67 17.26 2.88 -3.26
N LYS A 68 18.23 3.80 -3.32
CA LYS A 68 18.17 4.98 -4.18
C LYS A 68 17.86 4.58 -5.63
N GLY A 69 16.87 5.24 -6.23
CA GLY A 69 16.41 4.97 -7.61
C GLY A 69 15.49 3.76 -7.76
N GLN A 70 15.17 3.03 -6.69
CA GLN A 70 14.22 1.92 -6.72
C GLN A 70 12.83 2.33 -6.20
N VAL A 71 11.79 1.65 -6.68
CA VAL A 71 10.38 1.91 -6.37
C VAL A 71 9.80 0.83 -5.45
N GLY A 72 8.55 0.99 -5.00
CA GLY A 72 7.84 -0.07 -4.27
C GLY A 72 8.04 -0.03 -2.76
N ASN A 73 8.05 1.17 -2.17
CA ASN A 73 8.04 1.32 -0.73
C ASN A 73 6.74 0.82 -0.10
N HIS A 74 6.78 0.49 1.20
CA HIS A 74 5.61 0.08 1.97
C HIS A 74 5.80 0.38 3.45
N ILE A 75 4.71 0.72 4.14
CA ILE A 75 4.70 0.94 5.59
C ILE A 75 3.74 -0.07 6.21
N TYR A 76 4.22 -0.75 7.24
CA TYR A 76 3.47 -1.73 8.02
C TYR A 76 3.72 -1.48 9.51
N VAL A 77 3.03 -2.22 10.37
CA VAL A 77 3.26 -2.18 11.82
C VAL A 77 3.76 -3.52 12.31
N THR A 78 4.63 -3.52 13.32
CA THR A 78 5.25 -4.74 13.83
C THR A 78 5.69 -4.63 15.29
N ASP A 79 5.64 -5.75 16.01
CA ASP A 79 6.26 -5.96 17.32
C ASP A 79 7.61 -6.69 17.22
N GLN A 80 8.23 -6.72 16.03
CA GLN A 80 9.43 -7.50 15.62
C GLN A 80 9.21 -8.99 15.36
N HIS A 81 8.05 -9.53 15.70
CA HIS A 81 7.74 -10.93 15.43
C HIS A 81 6.52 -11.05 14.52
N ASN A 82 5.44 -10.40 14.92
CA ASN A 82 4.21 -10.22 14.18
C ASN A 82 4.28 -8.93 13.37
N ALA A 83 3.57 -8.92 12.24
CA ALA A 83 3.39 -7.75 11.41
C ALA A 83 1.96 -7.68 10.91
N PHE A 84 1.48 -6.46 10.71
CA PHE A 84 0.18 -6.17 10.16
C PHE A 84 0.28 -5.13 9.05
N ASP A 85 -0.36 -5.42 7.92
CA ASP A 85 -0.59 -4.48 6.82
C ASP A 85 -1.95 -4.77 6.14
N TYR A 86 -2.15 -4.30 4.91
CA TYR A 86 -3.38 -4.53 4.17
C TYR A 86 -3.67 -6.02 3.83
N HIS A 87 -2.68 -6.92 3.99
CA HIS A 87 -2.90 -8.37 3.91
C HIS A 87 -3.50 -8.96 5.20
N GLY A 88 -3.42 -8.23 6.31
CA GLY A 88 -3.81 -8.67 7.65
C GLY A 88 -2.61 -9.11 8.49
N LEU A 89 -2.90 -9.74 9.63
CA LEU A 89 -1.88 -10.18 10.59
C LEU A 89 -1.09 -11.40 10.10
N THR A 90 0.24 -11.33 10.16
CA THR A 90 1.19 -12.39 9.81
C THR A 90 2.47 -12.27 10.66
N THR A 91 3.52 -13.06 10.39
CA THR A 91 4.86 -12.79 10.95
C THR A 91 5.60 -11.75 10.11
N GLU A 92 6.46 -10.96 10.75
CA GLU A 92 7.30 -9.97 10.06
C GLU A 92 8.16 -10.64 8.99
N SER A 93 8.79 -11.78 9.32
CA SER A 93 9.60 -12.55 8.37
C SER A 93 8.81 -12.98 7.12
N ALA A 94 7.56 -13.43 7.28
CA ALA A 94 6.73 -13.84 6.15
C ALA A 94 6.32 -12.64 5.27
N LEU A 95 5.96 -11.51 5.89
CA LEU A 95 5.64 -10.27 5.19
C LEU A 95 6.85 -9.81 4.36
N LEU A 96 8.02 -9.71 4.98
CA LEU A 96 9.25 -9.27 4.32
C LEU A 96 9.65 -10.23 3.19
N ALA A 97 9.60 -11.55 3.42
CA ALA A 97 9.90 -12.53 2.38
C ALA A 97 8.96 -12.40 1.16
N LEU A 98 7.67 -12.16 1.38
CA LEU A 98 6.70 -11.91 0.31
C LEU A 98 7.02 -10.62 -0.45
N MET A 99 7.28 -9.53 0.26
CA MET A 99 7.58 -8.23 -0.34
C MET A 99 8.85 -8.27 -1.17
N PHE A 100 9.96 -8.77 -0.62
CA PHE A 100 11.24 -8.88 -1.32
C PHE A 100 11.15 -9.80 -2.53
N ARG A 101 10.49 -10.97 -2.41
CA ARG A 101 10.26 -11.88 -3.54
C ARG A 101 9.48 -11.20 -4.66
N ARG A 102 8.39 -10.49 -4.31
CA ARG A 102 7.56 -9.80 -5.30
C ARG A 102 8.32 -8.65 -5.96
N ALA A 103 9.02 -7.83 -5.19
CA ALA A 103 9.80 -6.71 -5.72
C ALA A 103 10.89 -7.21 -6.68
N ARG A 104 11.67 -8.22 -6.28
CA ARG A 104 12.76 -8.78 -7.10
C ARG A 104 12.26 -9.51 -8.36
N ARG A 105 11.03 -10.02 -8.34
CA ARG A 105 10.39 -10.58 -9.54
C ARG A 105 10.16 -9.52 -10.63
N PHE A 106 9.79 -8.30 -10.24
CA PHE A 106 9.52 -7.21 -11.19
C PHE A 106 10.73 -6.30 -11.42
N PHE A 107 11.65 -6.24 -10.46
CA PHE A 107 12.83 -5.39 -10.47
C PHE A 107 14.05 -6.20 -10.00
N PRO A 108 14.76 -6.90 -10.90
CA PRO A 108 15.98 -7.63 -10.55
C PRO A 108 16.98 -6.74 -9.81
N GLY A 109 17.58 -7.24 -8.72
CA GLY A 109 18.50 -6.45 -7.89
C GLY A 109 17.81 -5.49 -6.91
N TRP A 110 16.49 -5.59 -6.72
CA TRP A 110 15.79 -4.76 -5.74
C TRP A 110 16.27 -5.01 -4.30
N GLN A 111 16.51 -3.91 -3.60
CA GLN A 111 17.05 -3.81 -2.26
C GLN A 111 16.29 -2.75 -1.47
N ALA A 112 16.17 -2.95 -0.17
CA ALA A 112 15.56 -1.98 0.74
C ALA A 112 16.19 -2.09 2.13
N SER A 113 16.18 -0.98 2.85
CA SER A 113 16.41 -0.95 4.29
C SER A 113 15.09 -0.87 5.05
N LEU A 114 15.12 -1.23 6.32
CA LEU A 114 13.98 -1.10 7.23
C LEU A 114 14.24 0.09 8.16
N VAL A 115 13.28 1.01 8.23
CA VAL A 115 13.37 2.24 9.01
C VAL A 115 12.16 2.33 9.93
N ASP A 116 12.39 2.48 11.23
CA ASP A 116 11.29 2.72 12.18
C ASP A 116 10.79 4.16 12.02
N LEU A 117 9.47 4.33 12.01
CA LEU A 117 8.82 5.63 11.87
C LEU A 117 8.08 6.02 13.15
N PRO A 118 8.24 7.26 13.64
CA PRO A 118 7.36 7.83 14.65
C PRO A 118 5.89 7.81 14.19
N ILE A 119 4.95 7.58 15.12
CA ILE A 119 3.52 7.44 14.80
C ILE A 119 2.93 8.71 14.16
N ASP A 120 3.38 9.86 14.62
CA ASP A 120 2.97 11.20 14.19
C ASP A 120 3.39 11.53 12.75
N VAL A 121 4.47 10.90 12.26
CA VAL A 121 4.88 11.00 10.85
C VAL A 121 3.83 10.39 9.91
N LEU A 122 3.09 9.37 10.38
CA LEU A 122 2.15 8.62 9.55
C LEU A 122 0.89 9.39 9.13
N ILE A 123 0.66 10.58 9.68
CA ILE A 123 -0.51 11.40 9.36
C ILE A 123 -0.17 12.85 9.07
N SER A 124 1.12 13.20 9.01
CA SER A 124 1.61 14.55 8.78
C SER A 124 2.52 14.58 7.56
N GLU A 125 2.11 15.30 6.52
CA GLU A 125 2.92 15.46 5.32
C GLU A 125 4.20 16.22 5.66
N SER A 126 4.09 17.30 6.43
CA SER A 126 5.24 18.11 6.84
C SER A 126 6.30 17.27 7.56
N ARG A 127 5.91 16.50 8.59
CA ARG A 127 6.84 15.60 9.32
C ARG A 127 7.41 14.50 8.43
N SER A 128 6.60 13.94 7.52
CA SER A 128 7.10 12.90 6.61
C SER A 128 8.20 13.41 5.68
N ARG A 129 8.14 14.68 5.28
CA ARG A 129 9.11 15.31 4.37
C ARG A 129 10.44 15.66 5.05
N GLU A 130 10.49 15.63 6.37
CA GLU A 130 11.74 15.76 7.14
C GLU A 130 12.59 14.47 7.03
N ILE A 131 11.98 13.35 6.66
CA ILE A 131 12.65 12.06 6.48
C ILE A 131 13.04 11.88 5.01
N ASP A 132 14.34 11.73 4.75
CA ASP A 132 14.87 11.55 3.40
C ASP A 132 14.20 10.39 2.65
N GLY A 133 13.66 10.71 1.48
CA GLY A 133 13.00 9.77 0.57
C GLY A 133 11.57 9.40 0.95
N LEU A 134 11.00 10.02 1.99
CA LEU A 134 9.62 9.79 2.43
C LEU A 134 8.73 10.99 2.05
N TRP A 135 7.55 10.68 1.52
CA TRP A 135 6.50 11.67 1.29
C TRP A 135 5.14 11.00 1.45
N LEU A 136 4.48 11.31 2.56
CA LEU A 136 3.18 10.79 2.92
C LEU A 136 2.09 11.85 2.76
N ARG A 137 0.90 11.43 2.32
CA ARG A 137 -0.28 12.29 2.29
C ARG A 137 -1.00 12.26 3.62
N GLU A 138 -1.49 13.41 4.07
CA GLU A 138 -2.34 13.48 5.26
C GLU A 138 -3.72 12.86 5.00
N PRO A 139 -4.46 12.43 6.05
CA PRO A 139 -5.76 11.81 5.89
C PRO A 139 -6.75 12.60 5.03
N HIS A 140 -6.75 13.94 5.15
CA HIS A 140 -7.66 14.82 4.40
C HIS A 140 -7.15 15.20 3.00
N GLN A 141 -5.95 14.77 2.60
CA GLN A 141 -5.41 15.00 1.25
C GLN A 141 -5.84 13.90 0.26
N PHE A 142 -6.57 12.88 0.73
CA PHE A 142 -7.31 11.95 -0.12
C PHE A 142 -8.65 12.59 -0.54
N LEU A 143 -9.36 11.98 -1.52
CA LEU A 143 -10.66 12.49 -2.00
C LEU A 143 -11.65 12.76 -0.85
N HIS A 144 -11.67 11.86 0.14
CA HIS A 144 -12.27 12.08 1.43
C HIS A 144 -11.30 11.65 2.53
N ASN A 145 -11.57 12.03 3.77
CA ASN A 145 -10.75 11.62 4.90
C ASN A 145 -10.56 10.09 4.94
N ALA A 146 -9.31 9.63 4.82
CA ALA A 146 -8.97 8.21 4.76
C ALA A 146 -9.02 7.50 6.13
N LEU A 147 -8.99 8.22 7.26
CA LEU A 147 -8.97 7.62 8.60
C LEU A 147 -10.23 6.81 8.94
N PRO A 148 -11.47 7.31 8.74
CA PRO A 148 -12.68 6.52 8.95
C PRO A 148 -12.69 5.21 8.15
N ARG A 149 -12.10 5.24 6.95
CA ARG A 149 -11.99 4.07 6.09
C ARG A 149 -10.98 3.05 6.64
N ALA A 150 -9.83 3.50 7.13
CA ALA A 150 -8.84 2.64 7.79
C ALA A 150 -9.40 1.99 9.06
N ARG A 151 -10.12 2.75 9.89
CA ARG A 151 -10.78 2.22 11.09
C ARG A 151 -11.79 1.12 10.75
N ARG A 152 -12.66 1.33 9.75
CA ARG A 152 -13.58 0.28 9.27
C ARG A 152 -12.88 -0.95 8.70
N PHE A 153 -11.71 -0.77 8.09
CA PHE A 153 -10.94 -1.90 7.56
C PHE A 153 -10.46 -2.82 8.68
N LEU A 154 -9.98 -2.25 9.80
CA LEU A 154 -9.52 -3.00 10.96
C LEU A 154 -10.64 -3.83 11.61
N ASP A 155 -11.89 -3.41 11.50
CA ASP A 155 -13.04 -4.17 12.02
C ASP A 155 -13.20 -5.54 11.35
N ARG A 156 -12.63 -5.74 10.16
CA ARG A 156 -12.65 -7.04 9.44
C ARG A 156 -11.71 -8.07 10.03
N ASP A 157 -10.64 -7.65 10.67
CA ASP A 157 -9.61 -8.55 11.21
C ASP A 157 -9.98 -9.11 12.59
N GLY A 158 -11.15 -8.73 13.12
CA GLY A 158 -11.70 -9.21 14.37
C GLY A 158 -10.86 -8.81 15.57
N ASP A 159 -10.83 -9.67 16.60
CA ASP A 159 -10.05 -9.45 17.81
C ASP A 159 -8.55 -9.77 17.56
N ILE A 160 -7.81 -8.75 17.11
CA ILE A 160 -6.35 -8.85 16.89
C ILE A 160 -5.61 -9.26 18.17
N PRO A 161 -5.85 -8.68 19.35
CA PRO A 161 -5.26 -9.16 20.61
C PRO A 161 -5.47 -10.66 20.85
N HIS A 162 -6.68 -11.18 20.64
CA HIS A 162 -6.95 -12.61 20.78
C HIS A 162 -6.15 -13.44 19.78
N ARG A 163 -6.11 -13.03 18.51
CA ARG A 163 -5.32 -13.72 17.45
C ARG A 163 -3.82 -13.74 17.78
N LEU A 164 -3.28 -12.67 18.36
CA LEU A 164 -1.89 -12.62 18.81
C LEU A 164 -1.61 -13.57 19.97
N LYS A 165 -2.52 -13.65 20.96
CA LYS A 165 -2.42 -14.60 22.07
C LYS A 165 -2.40 -16.04 21.57
N ALA A 166 -3.31 -16.40 20.65
CA ALA A 166 -3.36 -17.72 20.05
C ALA A 166 -2.04 -18.10 19.32
N ARG A 167 -1.39 -17.12 18.67
CA ARG A 167 -0.10 -17.31 17.98
C ARG A 167 1.10 -17.44 18.92
N ARG A 168 1.02 -16.96 20.17
CA ARG A 168 2.08 -17.14 21.17
C ARG A 168 2.04 -18.52 21.84
N LEU A 169 0.92 -19.22 21.72
CA LEU A 169 0.68 -20.54 22.34
C LEU A 169 0.90 -21.70 21.34
N ALA A 170 1.20 -21.40 20.09
CA ALA A 170 1.44 -22.35 19.00
C ALA A 170 2.93 -22.38 18.63
#